data_AF-A0A8T6WSL3-F1
#
_entry.id   AF-A0A8T6WSL3-F1
#
_cell.length_a   1.000
_cell.length_b   1.000
_cell.length_c   1.000
_cell.angle_alpha   90.00
_cell.angle_beta   90.00
_cell.angle_gamma   90.00
#
_symmetry.space_group_name_H-M   'P 1'
#
loop_
_entity.id
_entity.type
_entity.pdbx_description
1 polymer ?
#
loop_
_entity_poly.entity_id
_entity_poly.type
_entity_poly.pdbx_seq_one_letter_code
_entity_poly.pdbx_strand_id
1 'polypeptide(L)' 'MEPGKEATFLFDVVIKNGYLVDGTGNPWFKADVGIKSGKVLEIGDLGSEDANRIINA' A
#
# COMPACT_ATOMS: atom_id res chain seq x y z
N MET A 1 5.34 -15.27 20.86
CA MET A 1 5.86 -13.96 20.43
C MET A 1 6.25 -13.19 21.69
N GLU A 2 7.44 -12.58 21.72
CA GLU A 2 7.81 -11.72 22.85
C GLU A 2 6.88 -10.49 22.90
N PRO A 3 6.35 -10.12 24.07
CA PRO A 3 5.54 -8.91 24.23
C PRO A 3 6.44 -7.68 24.04
N GLY A 4 6.35 -7.01 22.89
CA GLY A 4 7.01 -5.71 22.66
C GLY A 4 7.66 -5.49 21.29
N LYS A 5 7.73 -6.49 20.40
CA LYS A 5 8.23 -6.27 19.05
C LYS A 5 7.06 -5.99 18.10
N GLU A 6 6.76 -4.69 17.91
CA GLU A 6 5.89 -4.24 16.81
C GLU A 6 6.42 -4.81 15.49
N ALA A 7 5.55 -5.43 14.71
CA ALA A 7 5.91 -5.91 13.39
C ALA A 7 6.35 -4.71 12.55
N THR A 8 7.62 -4.70 12.14
CA THR A 8 8.14 -3.62 11.30
C THR A 8 7.80 -3.95 9.86
N PHE A 9 6.63 -3.50 9.41
CA PHE A 9 6.26 -3.59 8.00
C PHE A 9 6.91 -2.47 7.19
N LEU A 10 7.23 -2.79 5.94
CA LEU A 10 7.70 -1.80 4.96
C LEU A 10 6.66 -0.69 4.79
N PHE A 11 5.38 -1.06 4.72
CA PHE A 11 4.24 -0.15 4.58
C PHE A 11 3.41 -0.06 5.86
N ASP A 12 2.91 1.13 6.16
CA ASP A 12 1.91 1.32 7.21
C ASP A 12 0.51 0.97 6.70
N VAL A 13 0.22 1.32 5.44
CA VAL A 13 -1.02 0.97 4.77
C VAL A 13 -0.72 0.47 3.37
N VAL A 14 -1.34 -0.64 2.96
CA VAL A 14 -1.38 -1.08 1.58
C VAL A 14 -2.83 -1.11 1.11
N ILE A 15 -3.09 -0.46 -0.01
CA ILE A 15 -4.39 -0.51 -0.72
C ILE A 15 -4.20 -1.46 -1.90
N LYS A 16 -4.95 -2.56 -1.94
CA LYS A 16 -4.84 -3.60 -2.99
C LYS A 16 -6.01 -3.60 -3.97
N ASN A 17 -5.74 -4.10 -5.17
CA ASN A 17 -6.68 -4.34 -6.27
C ASN A 17 -7.40 -3.10 -6.81
N GLY A 18 -6.86 -1.91 -6.57
CA GLY A 18 -7.51 -0.66 -6.94
C GLY A 18 -7.36 -0.30 -8.43
N TYR A 19 -8.28 0.54 -8.90
CA TYR A 19 -8.11 1.32 -10.12
C TYR A 19 -7.64 2.72 -9.71
N LEU A 20 -6.36 3.02 -9.97
CA LEU A 20 -5.72 4.26 -9.55
C LEU A 20 -5.97 5.38 -10.56
N VAL A 21 -6.42 6.53 -10.07
CA VAL A 21 -6.48 7.80 -10.79
C VAL A 21 -5.47 8.74 -10.12
N ASP A 22 -4.41 9.10 -10.84
CA ASP A 22 -3.26 9.85 -10.28
C ASP A 22 -3.38 11.38 -10.38
N GLY A 23 -4.46 11.88 -11.02
CA GLY A 23 -4.72 13.31 -11.20
C GLY A 23 -3.92 13.98 -12.31
N THR A 24 -3.10 13.24 -13.08
CA THR A 24 -2.31 13.79 -14.20
C THR A 24 -3.11 13.95 -15.51
N GLY A 25 -4.36 13.48 -15.53
CA GLY A 25 -5.22 13.46 -16.71
C GLY A 25 -5.11 12.17 -17.54
N ASN A 26 -4.23 11.24 -17.15
CA ASN A 26 -4.17 9.91 -17.74
C ASN A 26 -5.40 9.06 -17.34
N PRO A 27 -5.79 8.08 -18.17
CA PRO A 27 -6.77 7.08 -17.77
C PRO A 27 -6.34 6.34 -16.49
N TRP A 28 -7.31 5.81 -15.78
CA TRP A 28 -7.04 4.95 -14.64
C TRP A 28 -6.23 3.72 -15.05
N PHE A 29 -5.44 3.19 -14.13
CA PHE A 29 -4.74 1.93 -14.30
C PHE A 29 -4.85 1.07 -13.05
N LYS A 30 -4.76 -0.25 -13.21
CA LYS A 30 -4.84 -1.17 -12.06
C LYS A 30 -3.51 -1.17 -11.31
N ALA A 31 -3.55 -0.89 -10.01
CA ALA A 31 -2.37 -0.90 -9.16
C ALA A 31 -2.75 -1.01 -7.68
N ASP A 32 -1.81 -1.54 -6.91
CA ASP A 32 -1.76 -1.41 -5.47
C ASP A 32 -0.98 -0.13 -5.10
N VAL A 33 -1.25 0.42 -3.92
CA VAL A 33 -0.59 1.61 -3.40
C VAL A 33 -0.07 1.35 -1.98
N GLY A 34 1.24 1.48 -1.83
CA GLY A 34 1.96 1.32 -0.57
C GLY A 34 2.24 2.67 0.07
N ILE A 35 1.81 2.85 1.31
CA ILE A 35 1.93 4.10 2.06
C ILE A 35 2.81 3.88 3.28
N LYS A 36 3.81 4.75 3.45
CA LYS A 36 4.70 4.78 4.61
C LYS A 36 4.81 6.21 5.15
N SER A 37 4.61 6.37 6.47
CA SER A 37 4.67 7.66 7.16
C SER A 37 3.80 8.75 6.50
N GLY A 38 2.59 8.35 6.07
CA GLY A 38 1.62 9.25 5.43
C GLY A 38 1.96 9.67 3.99
N LYS A 39 2.96 9.06 3.36
CA LYS A 39 3.34 9.32 1.96
C LYS A 39 3.26 8.05 1.13
N VAL A 40 2.98 8.20 -0.16
CA VAL A 40 3.09 7.10 -1.13
C VAL A 40 4.56 6.73 -1.26
N LEU A 41 4.89 5.50 -0.90
CA LEU A 41 6.22 4.94 -1.06
C LEU A 41 6.35 4.24 -2.42
N GLU A 42 5.31 3.51 -2.82
CA GLU A 42 5.32 2.70 -4.04
C GLU A 42 3.91 2.56 -4.63
N ILE A 43 3.84 2.47 -5.96
CA ILE A 43 2.64 2.19 -6.75
C ILE A 43 2.99 1.10 -7.74
N GLY A 44 2.20 0.02 -7.80
CA GLY A 44 2.49 -1.10 -8.70
C GLY A 44 1.78 -2.38 -8.27
N ASP A 45 2.33 -3.53 -8.63
CA ASP A 45 1.90 -4.81 -8.06
C ASP A 45 2.72 -5.05 -6.78
N LEU A 46 2.08 -4.92 -5.62
CA LEU A 46 2.72 -5.15 -4.33
C LEU A 46 2.61 -6.63 -3.88
N GLY A 47 2.11 -7.52 -4.75
CA GLY A 47 2.10 -8.96 -4.54
C GLY A 47 1.58 -9.38 -3.16
N SER A 48 2.40 -10.11 -2.40
CA SER A 48 2.10 -10.55 -1.04
C SER A 48 2.73 -9.68 0.05
N GLU A 49 3.11 -8.44 -0.27
CA GLU A 49 3.61 -7.49 0.73
C GLU A 49 2.58 -7.29 1.85
N ASP A 50 3.08 -7.33 3.09
CA ASP A 50 2.32 -7.13 4.32
C ASP A 50 2.45 -5.67 4.82
N ALA A 51 1.43 -5.23 5.55
CA ALA A 51 1.36 -3.90 6.13
C ALA A 51 0.65 -3.93 7.48
N ASN A 52 0.85 -2.89 8.29
CA ASN A 52 0.07 -2.69 9.51
C ASN A 52 -1.45 -2.69 9.23
N ARG A 53 -1.84 -2.21 8.04
CA ARG A 53 -3.22 -2.22 7.58
C ARG A 53 -3.28 -2.53 6.08
N ILE A 54 -4.12 -3.49 5.72
CA ILE A 54 -4.44 -3.80 4.32
C ILE A 54 -5.89 -3.39 4.05
N ILE A 55 -6.12 -2.71 2.92
CA ILE A 55 -7.44 -2.29 2.43
C ILE A 55 -7.62 -2.89 1.04
N ASN A 56 -8.78 -3.53 0.79
CA ASN A 56 -9.17 -3.98 -0.55
C ASN A 56 -10.12 -2.92 -1.15
N ALA A 57 -9.80 -2.43 -2.35
CA ALA A 57 -10.49 -1.29 -2.98
C ALA A 57 -11.45 -1.71 -4.10
#